data_AF-A0A5M9NB10-F1
#
_entry.id   AF-A0A5M9NB10-F1
#
_cell.length_a   1.000
_cell.length_b   1.000
_cell.length_c   1.000
_cell.angle_alpha   90.00
_cell.angle_beta   90.00
_cell.angle_gamma   90.00
#
_symmetry.space_group_name_H-M   'P 1'
#
loop_
_entity.id
_entity.type
_entity.pdbx_description
1 polymer ?
#
loop_
_entity_poly.entity_id
_entity_poly.type
_entity_poly.pdbx_seq_one_letter_code
_entity_poly.pdbx_strand_id
1 'polypeptide(L)'
;MEVIVDTNILIDAIFDQLNCEDCWEILHLIRKKDITPIMSKGLLKEYIFIPSKVVINALIKTLNQKGFIDSVVEELMATLYDCYSDVCEMIINNSKIVNVSSRGKFCIEDPEDNKIINLAIDSDCPIIITKNDRHFECVYHKQIKTCTGKQIEIYNPNNFINMMRR
;
A
#
# COMPACT_ATOMS: atom_id res chain seq x y z
N MET A 1 -10.62 3.75 -12.44
CA MET A 1 -10.67 2.27 -12.30
C MET A 1 -10.44 1.88 -10.85
N GLU A 2 -11.21 0.97 -10.27
CA GLU A 2 -10.99 0.51 -8.88
C GLU A 2 -9.86 -0.54 -8.85
N VAL A 3 -8.90 -0.39 -7.92
CA VAL A 3 -7.76 -1.31 -7.76
C VAL A 3 -7.40 -1.47 -6.29
N ILE A 4 -6.82 -2.61 -5.89
CA ILE A 4 -6.19 -2.76 -4.59
C ILE A 4 -4.69 -2.58 -4.76
N VAL A 5 -4.11 -1.67 -3.99
CA VAL A 5 -2.67 -1.42 -4.00
C VAL A 5 -2.06 -2.06 -2.75
N ASP A 6 -1.01 -2.83 -2.93
CA ASP A 6 -0.26 -3.39 -1.81
C ASP A 6 0.56 -2.29 -1.10
N THR A 7 0.80 -2.47 0.20
CA THR A 7 1.55 -1.54 1.06
C THR A 7 2.97 -1.31 0.56
N ASN A 8 3.63 -2.35 0.04
CA ASN A 8 4.99 -2.25 -0.48
C ASN A 8 5.13 -1.23 -1.63
N ILE A 9 4.14 -1.10 -2.50
CA ILE A 9 4.16 -0.15 -3.61
C ILE A 9 4.26 1.27 -3.09
N LEU A 10 3.47 1.61 -2.08
CA LEU A 10 3.45 2.96 -1.53
C LEU A 10 4.67 3.24 -0.67
N ILE A 11 5.11 2.27 0.14
CA ILE A 11 6.34 2.41 0.93
C ILE A 11 7.52 2.68 0.00
N ASP A 12 7.66 1.89 -1.07
CA ASP A 12 8.75 2.04 -2.02
C ASP A 12 8.65 3.38 -2.78
N ALA A 13 7.45 3.82 -3.14
CA ALA A 13 7.27 5.13 -3.75
C ALA A 13 7.70 6.26 -2.79
N ILE A 14 7.39 6.16 -1.50
CA ILE A 14 7.75 7.19 -0.50
C ILE A 14 9.27 7.20 -0.25
N PHE A 15 9.91 6.04 -0.11
CA PHE A 15 11.28 5.93 0.39
C PHE A 15 12.35 5.65 -0.66
N ASP A 16 11.99 5.14 -1.83
CA ASP A 16 12.93 4.69 -2.86
C ASP A 16 12.63 5.31 -4.23
N GLN A 17 12.50 6.64 -4.26
CA GLN A 17 12.10 7.38 -5.46
C GLN A 17 13.03 7.15 -6.67
N LEU A 18 14.32 6.87 -6.43
CA LEU A 18 15.31 6.74 -7.48
C LEU A 18 15.30 5.35 -8.15
N ASN A 19 14.84 4.30 -7.46
CA ASN A 19 14.89 2.93 -7.99
C ASN A 19 13.49 2.33 -8.24
N CYS A 20 12.41 3.06 -7.95
CA CYS A 20 11.04 2.58 -8.05
C CYS A 20 10.13 3.53 -8.87
N GLU A 21 10.55 3.86 -10.09
CA GLU A 21 9.80 4.75 -11.01
C GLU A 21 8.38 4.24 -11.30
N ASP A 22 8.21 2.93 -11.38
CA ASP A 22 6.92 2.29 -11.60
C ASP A 22 5.96 2.47 -10.40
N CYS A 23 6.44 2.38 -9.16
CA CYS A 23 5.65 2.71 -7.97
C CYS A 23 5.21 4.19 -7.95
N TRP A 24 6.07 5.10 -8.44
CA TRP A 24 5.75 6.52 -8.57
C TRP A 24 4.63 6.78 -9.57
N GLU A 25 4.67 6.11 -10.71
CA GLU A 25 3.62 6.23 -11.71
C GLU A 25 2.27 5.73 -11.17
N ILE A 26 2.24 4.68 -10.34
CA ILE A 26 1.01 4.26 -9.64
C ILE A 26 0.46 5.39 -8.75
N LEU A 27 1.30 6.04 -7.95
CA LEU A 27 0.88 7.20 -7.14
C LEU A 27 0.32 8.33 -8.01
N HIS A 28 0.93 8.58 -9.17
CA HIS A 28 0.47 9.62 -10.09
C HIS A 28 -0.90 9.31 -10.68
N LEU A 29 -1.16 8.05 -11.04
CA LEU A 29 -2.47 7.59 -11.48
C LEU A 29 -3.54 7.76 -10.39
N ILE A 30 -3.20 7.51 -9.12
CA ILE A 30 -4.10 7.76 -7.98
C ILE A 30 -4.38 9.26 -7.86
N ARG A 31 -3.33 10.08 -7.86
CA ARG A 31 -3.43 11.54 -7.72
C ARG A 31 -4.26 12.18 -8.84
N LYS A 32 -4.13 11.67 -10.07
CA LYS A 32 -4.92 12.12 -11.24
C LYS A 32 -6.35 11.57 -11.25
N LYS A 33 -6.68 10.65 -10.35
CA LYS A 33 -7.96 9.92 -10.29
C LYS A 33 -8.20 9.00 -11.48
N ASP A 34 -7.15 8.60 -12.19
CA ASP A 34 -7.23 7.58 -13.25
C ASP A 34 -7.54 6.21 -12.63
N ILE A 35 -6.99 5.98 -11.43
CA ILE A 35 -7.31 4.83 -10.59
C ILE A 35 -7.80 5.27 -9.20
N THR A 36 -8.62 4.44 -8.58
CA THR A 36 -9.24 4.64 -7.26
C THR A 36 -8.85 3.46 -6.39
N PRO A 37 -7.94 3.64 -5.44
CA PRO A 37 -7.58 2.57 -4.53
C PRO A 37 -8.77 2.12 -3.68
N ILE A 38 -8.89 0.81 -3.52
CA ILE A 38 -9.75 0.16 -2.55
C ILE A 38 -8.88 -0.18 -1.35
N MET A 39 -9.30 0.25 -0.17
CA MET A 39 -8.53 0.03 1.06
C MET A 39 -9.38 -0.51 2.19
N SER A 40 -8.77 -1.35 3.02
CA SER A 40 -9.32 -1.72 4.33
C SER A 40 -8.70 -0.88 5.43
N LYS A 41 -9.36 -0.83 6.60
CA LYS A 41 -8.75 -0.24 7.80
C LYS A 41 -7.40 -0.89 8.16
N GLY A 42 -7.21 -2.17 7.84
CA GLY A 42 -5.95 -2.88 8.08
C GLY A 42 -4.82 -2.36 7.20
N LEU A 43 -5.07 -2.27 5.89
CA LEU A 43 -4.11 -1.72 4.92
C LEU A 43 -3.78 -0.27 5.22
N LEU A 44 -4.80 0.56 5.52
CA LEU A 44 -4.58 1.95 5.87
C LEU A 44 -3.67 2.10 7.11
N LYS A 45 -3.80 1.21 8.10
CA LYS A 45 -2.89 1.22 9.25
C LYS A 45 -1.45 0.95 8.83
N GLU A 46 -1.20 -0.04 7.99
CA GLU A 46 0.17 -0.33 7.54
C GLU A 46 0.81 0.83 6.79
N TYR A 47 0.01 1.50 5.96
CA TYR A 47 0.44 2.67 5.19
C TYR A 47 0.88 3.81 6.10
N ILE A 48 0.32 3.91 7.31
CA ILE A 48 0.66 4.94 8.28
C ILE A 48 1.81 4.49 9.17
N PHE A 49 1.66 3.31 9.77
CA PHE A 49 2.55 2.85 10.83
C PHE A 49 3.93 2.43 10.31
N ILE A 50 4.02 1.77 9.16
CA ILE A 50 5.29 1.24 8.67
C ILE A 50 6.23 2.41 8.27
N PRO A 51 5.81 3.37 7.43
CA PRO A 51 6.62 4.54 7.12
C PRO A 51 7.03 5.33 8.38
N SER A 52 6.08 5.62 9.27
CA SER A 52 6.35 6.37 10.50
C SER A 52 7.45 5.71 11.33
N LYS A 53 7.39 4.38 11.48
CA LYS A 53 8.39 3.61 12.23
C LYS A 53 9.77 3.68 11.59
N VAL A 54 9.87 3.58 10.26
CA VAL A 54 11.14 3.67 9.53
C VAL A 54 11.80 5.02 9.78
N VAL A 55 11.05 6.10 9.63
CA VAL A 55 11.57 7.46 9.78
C VAL A 55 11.96 7.77 11.22
N ILE A 56 11.09 7.46 12.19
CA ILE A 56 11.36 7.69 13.61
C ILE A 56 12.62 6.93 14.05
N ASN A 57 12.78 5.68 13.63
CA ASN A 57 13.98 4.90 13.97
C ASN A 57 15.27 5.47 13.36
N ALA A 58 15.21 5.91 12.10
CA ALA A 58 16.34 6.55 11.43
C ALA A 58 16.74 7.86 12.14
N LEU A 59 15.75 8.62 12.60
CA LEU A 59 15.96 9.86 13.34
C LEU A 59 16.54 9.63 14.73
N ILE A 60 15.93 8.76 15.54
CA ILE A 60 16.45 8.44 16.88
C ILE A 60 17.91 7.99 16.78
N LYS A 61 18.24 7.12 15.81
CA LYS A 61 19.62 6.68 15.58
C LYS A 61 20.56 7.85 15.28
N THR A 62 20.13 8.77 14.42
CA THR A 62 20.93 9.94 14.02
C THR A 62 21.10 10.95 15.16
N LEU A 63 20.03 11.23 15.91
CA LEU A 63 20.01 12.18 17.02
C LEU A 63 20.87 11.68 18.19
N ASN A 64 20.76 10.40 18.54
CA ASN A 64 21.59 9.76 19.57
C ASN A 64 23.08 9.79 19.21
N GLN A 65 23.42 9.66 17.92
CA GLN A 65 24.82 9.72 17.47
C GLN A 65 25.40 11.15 17.48
N LYS A 66 24.54 12.18 17.39
CA LYS A 66 24.95 13.59 17.26
C LYS A 66 24.75 14.43 18.52
N GLY A 67 24.17 13.87 19.59
CA GLY A 67 24.00 14.58 20.86
C GLY A 67 23.02 15.76 20.80
N PHE A 68 21.97 15.65 19.97
CA PHE A 68 20.98 16.71 19.79
C PHE A 68 20.11 16.94 21.04
N ILE A 69 19.60 18.16 21.16
CA ILE A 69 18.75 18.67 22.25
C ILE A 69 17.27 18.32 21.95
N ASP A 70 16.49 17.98 22.98
CA ASP A 70 15.09 17.53 22.88
C ASP A 70 14.20 18.43 21.99
N SER A 71 14.43 19.74 21.97
CA SER A 71 13.65 20.69 21.16
C SER A 71 13.76 20.47 19.65
N VAL A 72 14.92 20.02 19.15
CA VAL A 72 15.10 19.70 17.71
C VAL A 72 14.35 18.42 17.36
N VAL A 73 14.25 17.49 18.32
CA VAL A 73 13.49 16.26 18.15
C VAL A 73 12.00 16.58 18.05
N GLU A 74 11.49 17.47 18.90
CA GLU A 74 10.08 17.88 18.87
C GLU A 74 9.69 18.55 17.55
N GLU A 75 10.47 19.53 17.06
CA GLU A 75 10.18 20.23 15.81
C GLU A 75 10.21 19.29 14.59
N LEU A 76 11.14 18.34 14.60
CA LEU A 76 11.26 17.34 13.56
C LEU A 76 10.11 16.33 13.57
N MET A 77 9.66 15.92 14.76
CA MET A 77 8.50 15.04 14.90
C MET A 77 7.21 15.73 14.45
N ALA A 78 7.06 17.03 14.71
CA ALA A 78 5.94 17.83 14.19
C ALA A 78 5.96 17.89 12.66
N THR A 79 7.11 18.20 12.05
CA THR A 79 7.25 18.25 10.58
C THR A 79 6.93 16.91 9.93
N LEU A 80 7.35 15.80 10.54
CA LEU A 80 7.03 14.47 10.04
C LEU A 80 5.55 14.15 10.15
N TYR A 81 4.93 14.50 11.28
CA TYR A 81 3.50 14.34 11.46
C TYR A 81 2.72 15.05 10.35
N ASP A 82 3.08 16.29 10.04
CA ASP A 82 2.43 17.08 8.99
C ASP A 82 2.60 16.42 7.61
N CYS A 83 3.83 16.04 7.25
CA CYS A 83 4.11 15.30 6.01
C CYS A 83 3.31 14.00 5.89
N TYR A 84 3.22 13.23 6.99
CA TYR A 84 2.44 11.99 7.01
C TYR A 84 0.95 12.27 6.91
N SER A 85 0.45 13.29 7.59
CA SER A 85 -0.95 13.69 7.52
C SER A 85 -1.36 14.02 6.09
N ASP A 86 -0.55 14.76 5.34
CA ASP A 86 -0.82 15.11 3.94
C ASP A 86 -0.89 13.87 3.05
N VAL A 87 0.03 12.91 3.22
CA VAL A 87 0.02 11.64 2.47
C VAL A 87 -1.21 10.80 2.84
N CYS A 88 -1.56 10.73 4.13
CA CYS A 88 -2.74 10.02 4.60
C CYS A 88 -4.02 10.64 4.05
N GLU A 89 -4.13 11.96 4.09
CA GLU A 89 -5.27 12.70 3.58
C GLU A 89 -5.38 12.51 2.06
N MET A 90 -4.27 12.60 1.32
CA MET A 90 -4.25 12.30 -0.12
C MET A 90 -4.78 10.89 -0.38
N ILE A 91 -4.29 9.89 0.36
CA ILE A 91 -4.72 8.50 0.17
C ILE A 91 -6.21 8.35 0.51
N ILE A 92 -6.66 8.82 1.68
CA ILE A 92 -8.04 8.69 2.14
C ILE A 92 -9.01 9.39 1.17
N ASN A 93 -8.68 10.60 0.74
CA ASN A 93 -9.55 11.40 -0.15
C ASN A 93 -9.65 10.82 -1.57
N ASN A 94 -8.71 9.97 -1.97
CA ASN A 94 -8.72 9.32 -3.29
C ASN A 94 -9.07 7.83 -3.22
N SER A 95 -9.39 7.30 -2.03
CA SER A 95 -9.66 5.87 -1.83
C SER A 95 -11.09 5.57 -1.42
N LYS A 96 -11.57 4.39 -1.80
CA LYS A 96 -12.81 3.81 -1.28
C LYS A 96 -12.48 2.86 -0.13
N ILE A 97 -13.00 3.18 1.05
CA ILE A 97 -12.77 2.39 2.26
C ILE A 97 -13.82 1.28 2.36
N VAL A 98 -13.36 0.04 2.51
CA VAL A 98 -14.21 -1.15 2.62
C VAL A 98 -13.95 -1.86 3.94
N ASN A 99 -15.03 -2.28 4.60
CA ASN A 99 -14.93 -3.15 5.77
C ASN A 99 -14.75 -4.60 5.30
N VAL A 100 -13.66 -5.24 5.74
CA VAL A 100 -13.39 -6.64 5.43
C VAL A 100 -13.98 -7.53 6.52
N SER A 101 -14.86 -8.44 6.11
CA SER A 101 -15.51 -9.45 6.93
C SER A 101 -15.03 -10.87 6.60
N SER A 102 -14.55 -11.10 5.38
CA SER A 102 -13.93 -12.35 4.95
C SER A 102 -12.67 -12.66 5.75
N ARG A 103 -12.48 -13.93 6.09
CA ARG A 103 -11.36 -14.44 6.89
C ARG A 103 -10.67 -15.65 6.24
N GLY A 104 -10.67 -15.67 4.91
CA GLY A 104 -10.02 -16.72 4.15
C GLY A 104 -8.51 -16.75 4.41
N LYS A 105 -7.95 -17.97 4.43
CA LYS A 105 -6.53 -18.24 4.61
C LYS A 105 -5.99 -18.88 3.33
N PHE A 106 -5.37 -18.04 2.51
CA PHE A 106 -4.94 -18.35 1.15
C PHE A 106 -3.43 -18.37 1.03
N CYS A 107 -2.78 -17.28 1.44
CA CYS A 107 -1.33 -17.11 1.53
C CYS A 107 -0.81 -17.89 2.73
N ILE A 108 0.00 -18.91 2.47
CA ILE A 108 0.61 -19.78 3.50
C ILE A 108 1.96 -19.22 3.94
N GLU A 109 2.76 -18.75 2.99
CA GLU A 109 4.11 -18.22 3.25
C GLU A 109 4.05 -16.88 4.00
N ASP A 110 3.13 -16.01 3.61
CA ASP A 110 2.84 -14.76 4.32
C ASP A 110 1.34 -14.64 4.66
N PRO A 111 0.93 -15.06 5.87
CA PRO A 111 -0.46 -14.97 6.28
C PRO A 111 -1.02 -13.54 6.35
N GLU A 112 -0.18 -12.50 6.43
CA GLU A 112 -0.63 -11.10 6.47
C GLU A 112 -1.22 -10.68 5.12
N ASP A 113 -0.75 -11.23 4.01
CA ASP A 113 -1.24 -10.93 2.66
C ASP A 113 -2.68 -11.43 2.42
N ASN A 114 -3.18 -12.32 3.30
CA ASN A 114 -4.59 -12.70 3.27
C ASN A 114 -5.53 -11.50 3.41
N LYS A 115 -5.13 -10.41 4.07
CA LYS A 115 -5.95 -9.20 4.17
C LYS A 115 -6.23 -8.57 2.81
N ILE A 116 -5.29 -8.67 1.87
CA ILE A 116 -5.40 -8.11 0.51
C ILE A 116 -6.37 -8.96 -0.32
N ILE A 117 -6.26 -10.29 -0.24
CA ILE A 117 -7.18 -11.21 -0.93
C ILE A 117 -8.60 -11.10 -0.36
N ASN A 118 -8.74 -11.08 0.98
CA ASN A 118 -10.05 -10.90 1.60
C ASN A 118 -10.66 -9.54 1.25
N LEU A 119 -9.84 -8.48 1.10
CA LEU A 119 -10.31 -7.20 0.59
C LEU A 119 -10.81 -7.30 -0.86
N ALA A 120 -10.08 -7.97 -1.75
CA ALA A 120 -10.52 -8.18 -3.14
C ALA A 120 -11.86 -8.91 -3.22
N ILE A 121 -12.05 -9.92 -2.37
CA ILE A 121 -13.31 -10.67 -2.27
C ILE A 121 -14.46 -9.75 -1.84
N ASP A 122 -14.30 -9.04 -0.71
CA ASP A 122 -15.39 -8.27 -0.10
C ASP A 122 -15.71 -6.98 -0.85
N SER A 123 -14.73 -6.40 -1.51
CA SER A 123 -14.91 -5.17 -2.30
C SER A 123 -15.39 -5.41 -3.73
N ASP A 124 -15.43 -6.67 -4.16
CA ASP A 124 -15.66 -7.06 -5.55
C ASP A 124 -14.65 -6.46 -6.56
N CYS A 125 -13.44 -6.14 -6.08
CA CYS A 125 -12.36 -5.57 -6.86
C CYS A 125 -11.38 -6.67 -7.29
N PRO A 126 -11.29 -7.01 -8.59
CA PRO A 126 -10.47 -8.13 -9.05
C PRO A 126 -8.99 -7.78 -9.22
N ILE A 127 -8.62 -6.50 -9.29
CA ILE A 127 -7.26 -6.07 -9.61
C ILE A 127 -6.49 -5.80 -8.33
N ILE A 128 -5.36 -6.50 -8.14
CA ILE A 128 -4.38 -6.24 -7.10
C ILE A 128 -3.06 -5.83 -7.75
N ILE A 129 -2.43 -4.78 -7.22
CA ILE A 129 -1.11 -4.29 -7.65
C ILE A 129 -0.11 -4.54 -6.51
N THR A 130 0.93 -5.34 -6.75
CA THR A 130 1.97 -5.69 -5.77
C THR A 130 3.31 -5.93 -6.45
N LYS A 131 4.42 -5.74 -5.73
CA LYS A 131 5.74 -6.15 -6.21
C LYS A 131 6.04 -7.63 -6.01
N ASN A 132 5.35 -8.30 -5.09
CA ASN A 132 5.65 -9.66 -4.67
C ASN A 132 4.62 -10.66 -5.18
N ASP A 133 4.60 -10.90 -6.49
CA ASP A 133 3.67 -11.83 -7.13
C ASP A 133 3.71 -13.25 -6.54
N ARG A 134 4.87 -13.68 -5.99
CA ARG A 134 5.05 -15.02 -5.40
C ARG A 134 4.11 -15.30 -4.23
N HIS A 135 3.90 -14.33 -3.34
CA HIS A 135 3.00 -14.51 -2.18
C HIS A 135 1.53 -14.72 -2.61
N PHE A 136 1.20 -14.27 -3.83
CA PHE A 136 -0.12 -14.35 -4.41
C PHE A 136 -0.27 -15.49 -5.43
N GLU A 137 0.71 -16.39 -5.60
CA GLU A 137 0.56 -17.59 -6.43
C GLU A 137 -0.67 -18.43 -6.03
N CYS A 138 -1.03 -18.37 -4.75
CA CYS A 138 -2.23 -19.01 -4.23
C CYS A 138 -3.53 -18.54 -4.92
N VAL A 139 -3.58 -17.31 -5.42
CA VAL A 139 -4.72 -16.76 -6.17
C VAL A 139 -4.95 -17.55 -7.45
N TYR A 140 -3.87 -17.85 -8.18
CA TYR A 140 -3.91 -18.61 -9.41
C TYR A 140 -4.18 -20.10 -9.16
N HIS A 141 -3.45 -20.70 -8.21
CA HIS A 141 -3.59 -22.14 -7.92
C HIS A 141 -4.96 -22.51 -7.35
N LYS A 142 -5.53 -21.67 -6.48
CA LYS A 142 -6.82 -21.92 -5.84
C LYS A 142 -8.00 -21.31 -6.63
N GLN A 143 -7.74 -20.70 -7.78
CA GLN A 143 -8.75 -20.02 -8.61
C GLN A 143 -9.65 -19.09 -7.78
N ILE A 144 -9.04 -18.26 -6.95
CA ILE A 144 -9.77 -17.38 -6.04
C ILE A 144 -10.52 -16.33 -6.86
N LYS A 145 -11.77 -16.10 -6.48
CA LYS A 145 -12.68 -15.16 -7.15
C LYS A 145 -13.25 -14.18 -6.16
N THR A 146 -13.71 -13.04 -6.67
CA THR A 146 -14.45 -12.05 -5.88
C THR A 146 -15.82 -12.58 -5.44
N CYS A 147 -16.54 -11.84 -4.59
CA CYS A 147 -17.88 -12.23 -4.14
C CYS A 147 -18.91 -12.38 -5.28
N THR A 148 -18.71 -11.71 -6.43
CA THR A 148 -19.54 -11.89 -7.63
C THR A 148 -18.98 -12.90 -8.64
N GLY A 149 -17.84 -13.52 -8.34
CA GLY A 149 -17.22 -14.54 -9.18
C GLY A 149 -16.22 -14.01 -10.21
N LYS A 150 -15.78 -12.74 -10.12
CA LYS A 150 -14.72 -12.20 -11.00
C LYS A 150 -13.39 -12.86 -10.65
N GLN A 151 -12.60 -13.17 -11.68
CA GLN A 151 -11.25 -13.68 -11.47
C GLN A 151 -10.38 -12.58 -10.88
N ILE A 152 -9.66 -12.88 -9.78
CA ILE A 152 -8.67 -11.95 -9.23
C ILE A 152 -7.41 -12.04 -10.08
N GLU A 153 -6.88 -10.89 -10.46
CA GLU A 153 -5.70 -10.69 -11.29
C GLU A 153 -4.65 -9.90 -10.51
N ILE A 154 -3.40 -10.39 -10.54
CA ILE A 154 -2.28 -9.77 -9.83
C ILE A 154 -1.35 -9.14 -10.85
N TYR A 155 -1.04 -7.87 -10.65
CA TYR A 155 -0.14 -7.11 -11.50
C TYR A 155 1.03 -6.57 -10.68
N ASN A 156 2.25 -6.75 -11.18
CA ASN A 156 3.33 -5.84 -10.80
C ASN A 156 3.11 -4.45 -11.41
N PRO A 157 3.69 -3.38 -10.82
CA PRO A 157 3.40 -2.01 -11.23
C PRO A 157 3.66 -1.76 -12.71
N ASN A 158 4.80 -2.23 -13.24
CA ASN A 158 5.14 -2.09 -14.65
C ASN A 158 4.10 -2.75 -15.58
N ASN A 159 3.67 -3.98 -15.26
CA ASN A 159 2.64 -4.68 -16.03
C ASN A 159 1.30 -3.94 -16.00
N PHE A 160 0.91 -3.41 -14.84
CA PHE A 160 -0.31 -2.61 -14.70
C PHE A 160 -0.25 -1.32 -15.52
N ILE A 161 0.87 -0.59 -15.46
CA ILE A 161 1.06 0.65 -16.23
C ILE A 161 0.97 0.38 -17.74
N ASN A 162 1.61 -0.70 -18.21
CA ASN A 162 1.54 -1.09 -19.62
C ASN A 162 0.13 -1.50 -20.05
N MET A 163 -0.65 -2.13 -19.16
CA MET A 163 -2.07 -2.41 -19.40
C MET A 163 -2.88 -1.12 -19.53
N MET A 164 -2.65 -0.12 -18.68
CA MET A 164 -3.35 1.17 -18.70
C MET A 164 -3.05 2.02 -19.95
N ARG A 165 -1.92 1.78 -20.62
CA ARG A 165 -1.48 2.52 -21.82
C ARG A 165 -2.00 1.94 -23.14
N ARG A 166 -2.66 0.79 -23.10
CA ARG A 166 -3.24 0.11 -24.27
C ARG A 166 -4.69 0.53 -24.48
#